data_AF-A0A1G4K840-F1
#
_entry.id   AF-A0A1G4K840-F1
#
_cell.length_a   1.000
_cell.length_b   1.000
_cell.length_c   1.000
_cell.angle_alpha   90.00
_cell.angle_beta   90.00
_cell.angle_gamma   90.00
#
_symmetry.space_group_name_H-M   'P 1'
#
loop_
_entity.id
_entity.type
_entity.pdbx_description
1 polymer ?
#
loop_
_entity_poly.entity_id
_entity_poly.type
_entity_poly.pdbx_seq_one_letter_code
_entity_poly.pdbx_strand_id
1 'polypeptide(L)'
;MLYVSTLFYSLLLLHTPQSTFKMEKTPVSRPPAAPTKNTFVYAFSEVAKWPVAYLWLSKTAVCAFAVHRYWAYVNMGGLFSTTCCLFLLLELDILLLVLIRNCTKNRAVKKQQLSLAHEVIAQNPGIDLEKWDSIARAMNDLLYRGRLWHTRQCFFNGANCYEHFRSHMYLPLVKSEGGDAERDPLLHSAARVYEKDLQAYWEAASNLNTSTAEKGEDLKLPKQVYWSKLTFIAKRALSWSNVVYCIYFFFYLGVAGGLSYAAFCYLLAYYGDIPVTMAKLRVEQRLTFMKTVMRQEPQDDTQEWESVTKTINGYFSDQKLWRNREFFFDEKDCHRMFDMITRSILSVKKSKSNTIFPELIPFARESRTVCGCSVEQQV
;
A
#
# COMPACT_ATOMS: atom_id res chain seq x y z
N MET A 1 23.61 -3.60 -39.29
CA MET A 1 22.59 -4.01 -38.30
C MET A 1 21.20 -3.58 -38.78
N LEU A 2 20.60 -4.29 -39.75
CA LEU A 2 19.34 -3.87 -40.40
C LEU A 2 18.35 -5.03 -40.62
N TYR A 3 18.51 -6.18 -39.94
CA TYR A 3 17.72 -7.39 -40.21
C TYR A 3 16.85 -7.90 -39.04
N VAL A 4 16.75 -7.17 -37.92
CA VAL A 4 15.98 -7.62 -36.75
C VAL A 4 14.67 -6.84 -36.57
N SER A 5 14.49 -5.65 -37.19
CA SER A 5 13.28 -4.84 -36.98
C SER A 5 12.08 -5.22 -37.87
N THR A 6 12.30 -5.92 -38.99
CA THR A 6 11.23 -6.31 -39.91
C THR A 6 10.47 -7.58 -39.49
N LEU A 7 11.05 -8.41 -38.62
CA LEU A 7 10.38 -9.63 -38.13
C LEU A 7 9.31 -9.36 -37.07
N PHE A 8 9.38 -8.23 -36.36
CA PHE A 8 8.37 -7.85 -35.37
C PHE A 8 7.10 -7.26 -35.98
N TYR A 9 7.18 -6.67 -37.18
CA TYR A 9 6.02 -6.08 -37.87
C TYR A 9 5.16 -7.13 -38.60
N SER A 10 5.77 -8.22 -39.09
CA SER A 10 5.06 -9.28 -39.83
C SER A 10 4.29 -10.25 -38.93
N LEU A 11 4.68 -10.38 -37.65
CA LEU A 11 4.00 -11.23 -36.67
C LEU A 11 2.80 -10.53 -36.00
N LEU A 12 2.70 -9.20 -36.08
CA LEU A 12 1.59 -8.43 -35.49
C LEU A 12 0.40 -8.22 -36.43
N LEU A 13 0.52 -8.55 -37.72
CA LEU A 13 -0.55 -8.38 -38.72
C LEU A 13 -1.32 -9.67 -39.08
N LEU A 14 -0.96 -10.83 -38.50
CA LEU A 14 -1.57 -12.13 -38.82
C LEU A 14 -2.49 -12.73 -37.73
N HIS A 15 -2.89 -11.94 -36.73
CA HIS A 15 -3.89 -12.37 -35.75
C HIS A 15 -4.93 -11.29 -35.46
N THR A 16 -5.79 -11.05 -36.46
CA THR A 16 -7.15 -10.57 -36.23
C THR A 16 -8.11 -11.75 -36.29
N PRO A 17 -8.58 -12.31 -35.16
CA PRO A 17 -9.79 -13.09 -35.20
C PRO A 17 -10.97 -12.11 -35.21
N GLN A 18 -11.56 -11.90 -36.39
CA GLN A 18 -12.99 -11.61 -36.44
C GLN A 18 -13.70 -12.79 -35.78
N SER A 19 -14.12 -12.63 -34.53
CA SER A 19 -15.07 -13.54 -33.90
C SER A 19 -16.36 -12.79 -33.62
N THR A 20 -17.36 -13.12 -34.44
CA THR A 20 -18.77 -12.93 -34.13
C THR A 20 -19.07 -13.67 -32.83
N PHE A 21 -19.42 -12.92 -31.80
CA PHE A 21 -19.68 -13.44 -30.45
C PHE A 21 -21.00 -14.23 -30.44
N LYS A 22 -20.94 -15.53 -30.72
CA LYS A 22 -22.01 -16.48 -30.39
C LYS A 22 -21.93 -16.79 -28.89
N MET A 23 -23.01 -16.50 -28.16
CA MET A 23 -23.13 -16.89 -26.74
C MET A 23 -23.18 -18.41 -26.61
N GLU A 24 -22.06 -19.01 -26.26
CA GLU A 24 -22.03 -20.37 -25.73
C GLU A 24 -22.04 -20.30 -24.21
N LYS A 25 -23.10 -20.82 -23.58
CA LYS A 25 -23.21 -20.98 -22.13
C LYS A 25 -22.20 -22.03 -21.68
N THR A 26 -21.01 -21.59 -21.27
CA THR A 26 -20.03 -22.44 -20.58
C THR A 26 -20.17 -22.31 -19.06
N PRO A 27 -19.93 -23.41 -18.32
CA PRO A 27 -20.23 -23.54 -16.90
C PRO A 27 -19.26 -22.71 -16.05
N VAL A 28 -19.66 -22.44 -14.80
CA VAL A 28 -18.95 -21.72 -13.74
C VAL A 28 -17.44 -22.02 -13.78
N SER A 29 -16.70 -21.16 -14.47
CA SER A 29 -15.25 -21.26 -14.58
C SER A 29 -14.64 -20.85 -13.25
N ARG A 30 -13.93 -21.77 -12.59
CA ARG A 30 -13.01 -21.44 -11.50
C ARG A 30 -12.12 -20.26 -11.92
N PRO A 31 -11.93 -19.25 -11.04
CA PRO A 31 -10.99 -18.18 -11.32
C PRO A 31 -9.56 -18.76 -11.41
N PRO A 32 -8.67 -18.16 -12.22
CA PRO A 32 -7.28 -18.58 -12.27
C PRO A 32 -6.67 -18.52 -10.87
N ALA A 33 -6.01 -19.61 -10.49
CA ALA A 33 -5.28 -19.72 -9.24
C ALA A 33 -4.27 -18.57 -9.11
N ALA A 34 -4.37 -17.85 -7.99
CA ALA A 34 -3.49 -16.77 -7.54
C ALA A 34 -3.37 -15.55 -8.49
N PRO A 35 -4.07 -14.44 -8.18
CA PRO A 35 -3.73 -13.14 -8.73
C PRO A 35 -2.25 -12.83 -8.46
N THR A 36 -1.55 -12.26 -9.43
CA THR A 36 -0.14 -11.84 -9.30
C THR A 36 0.08 -11.10 -7.97
N LYS A 37 0.98 -11.57 -7.09
CA LYS A 37 1.16 -11.02 -5.72
C LYS A 37 1.40 -9.49 -5.67
N ASN A 38 1.72 -8.85 -6.79
CA ASN A 38 2.02 -7.43 -6.88
C ASN A 38 0.86 -6.64 -7.51
N THR A 39 0.23 -5.78 -6.70
CA THR A 39 -0.83 -4.83 -7.09
C THR A 39 -0.46 -3.99 -8.32
N PHE A 40 0.82 -3.64 -8.47
CA PHE A 40 1.30 -2.85 -9.61
C PHE A 40 1.32 -3.64 -10.91
N VAL A 41 1.75 -4.90 -10.86
CA VAL A 41 1.72 -5.80 -12.01
C VAL A 41 0.27 -6.07 -12.42
N TYR A 42 -0.61 -6.26 -11.43
CA TYR A 42 -2.03 -6.40 -11.69
C TYR A 42 -2.64 -5.15 -12.33
N ALA A 43 -2.34 -3.98 -11.77
CA ALA A 43 -2.73 -2.68 -12.30
C ALA A 43 -2.40 -2.53 -13.79
N PHE A 44 -1.18 -2.92 -14.17
CA PHE A 44 -0.76 -2.95 -15.57
C PHE A 44 -1.50 -4.01 -16.37
N SER A 45 -1.67 -5.21 -15.84
CA SER A 45 -2.40 -6.26 -16.55
C SER A 45 -3.84 -5.85 -16.87
N GLU A 46 -4.48 -5.04 -16.01
CA GLU A 46 -5.81 -4.50 -16.26
C GLU A 46 -5.78 -3.35 -17.28
N VAL A 47 -4.80 -2.43 -17.18
CA VAL A 47 -4.62 -1.38 -18.19
C VAL A 47 -4.31 -1.98 -19.56
N ALA A 48 -3.54 -3.06 -19.62
CA ALA A 48 -3.26 -3.79 -20.85
C ALA A 48 -4.51 -4.47 -21.43
N LYS A 49 -5.58 -4.67 -20.67
CA LYS A 49 -6.86 -5.16 -21.20
C LYS A 49 -7.75 -4.03 -21.71
N TRP A 50 -7.35 -2.76 -21.58
CA TRP A 50 -8.09 -1.61 -22.10
C TRP A 50 -7.78 -1.37 -23.58
N PRO A 51 -8.76 -1.54 -24.49
CA PRO A 51 -8.55 -1.23 -25.91
C PRO A 51 -8.12 0.23 -26.12
N VAL A 52 -8.64 1.14 -25.29
CA VAL A 52 -8.29 2.57 -25.32
C VAL A 52 -6.83 2.81 -24.92
N ALA A 53 -6.28 2.03 -23.99
CA ALA A 53 -4.89 2.17 -23.58
C ALA A 53 -3.93 1.80 -24.73
N TYR A 54 -4.25 0.75 -25.50
CA TYR A 54 -3.46 0.38 -26.68
C TYR A 54 -3.47 1.46 -27.75
N LEU A 55 -4.65 2.02 -28.07
CA LEU A 55 -4.77 3.10 -29.05
C LEU A 55 -3.98 4.35 -28.63
N TRP A 56 -3.93 4.60 -27.32
CA TRP A 56 -3.23 5.74 -26.78
C TRP A 56 -1.70 5.53 -26.78
N LEU A 57 -1.22 4.38 -26.28
CA LEU A 57 0.21 4.04 -26.29
C LEU A 57 0.78 3.93 -27.71
N SER A 58 0.02 3.38 -28.66
CA SER A 58 0.45 3.31 -30.05
C SER A 58 0.61 4.70 -30.66
N LYS A 59 -0.34 5.62 -30.37
CA LYS A 59 -0.25 7.02 -30.81
C LYS A 59 0.98 7.71 -30.21
N THR A 60 1.23 7.57 -28.91
CA THR A 60 2.43 8.14 -28.28
C THR A 60 3.70 7.56 -28.91
N ALA A 61 3.77 6.24 -29.10
CA ALA A 61 4.94 5.59 -29.68
C ALA A 61 5.24 6.06 -31.11
N VAL A 62 4.21 6.24 -31.95
CA VAL A 62 4.37 6.78 -33.31
C VAL A 62 4.87 8.23 -33.28
N CYS A 63 4.29 9.08 -32.42
CA CYS A 63 4.75 10.46 -32.26
C CYS A 63 6.20 10.53 -31.74
N ALA A 64 6.52 9.72 -30.73
CA ALA A 64 7.85 9.60 -30.15
C ALA A 64 8.89 9.19 -31.19
N PHE A 65 8.59 8.17 -31.99
CA PHE A 65 9.46 7.71 -33.06
C PHE A 65 9.68 8.78 -34.14
N ALA A 66 8.62 9.46 -34.57
CA ALA A 66 8.72 10.55 -35.54
C ALA A 66 9.62 11.69 -35.04
N VAL A 67 9.46 12.09 -33.77
CA VAL A 67 10.31 13.12 -33.13
C VAL A 67 11.77 12.65 -33.06
N HIS A 68 12.02 11.42 -32.63
CA HIS A 68 13.37 10.87 -32.57
C HIS A 68 14.05 10.83 -33.94
N ARG A 69 13.34 10.39 -34.99
CA ARG A 69 13.86 10.35 -36.36
C ARG A 69 14.17 11.74 -36.91
N TYR A 70 13.31 12.72 -36.65
CA TYR A 70 13.54 14.11 -37.05
C TYR A 70 14.79 14.68 -36.37
N TRP A 71 14.94 14.51 -35.06
CA TRP A 71 16.10 15.02 -34.32
C TRP A 71 17.41 14.30 -34.68
N ALA A 72 17.36 12.98 -34.88
CA ALA A 72 18.51 12.21 -35.34
C ALA A 72 19.05 12.70 -36.69
N TYR A 73 18.16 13.20 -37.56
CA TYR A 73 18.53 13.76 -38.85
C TYR A 73 19.17 15.15 -38.71
N VAL A 74 18.66 15.99 -37.80
CA VAL A 74 19.13 17.38 -37.65
C VAL A 74 20.40 17.50 -36.80
N ASN A 75 20.64 16.61 -35.83
CA ASN A 75 21.72 16.79 -34.86
C ASN A 75 22.31 15.47 -34.34
N MET A 76 23.54 15.11 -34.73
CA MET A 76 24.19 13.84 -34.32
C MET A 76 24.45 13.73 -32.80
N GLY A 77 24.55 14.86 -32.07
CA GLY A 77 24.70 14.87 -30.61
C GLY A 77 23.38 14.79 -29.82
N GLY A 78 22.23 14.93 -30.48
CA GLY A 78 20.90 14.99 -29.83
C GLY A 78 20.27 13.64 -29.51
N LEU A 79 20.86 12.54 -29.96
CA LEU A 79 20.30 11.19 -29.82
C LEU A 79 20.12 10.76 -28.35
N PHE A 80 21.07 11.12 -27.48
CA PHE A 80 20.98 10.78 -26.06
C PHE A 80 19.87 11.56 -25.36
N SER A 81 19.86 12.89 -25.52
CA SER A 81 18.86 13.78 -24.91
C SER A 81 17.44 13.42 -25.36
N THR A 82 17.25 13.15 -26.66
CA THR A 82 15.94 12.73 -27.17
C THR A 82 15.50 11.37 -26.62
N THR A 83 16.42 10.41 -26.49
CA THR A 83 16.10 9.10 -25.89
C THR A 83 15.67 9.23 -24.42
N CYS A 84 16.36 10.06 -23.63
CA CYS A 84 15.97 10.35 -22.25
C CYS A 84 14.59 11.00 -22.16
N CYS A 85 14.29 11.98 -23.02
CA CYS A 85 12.97 12.62 -23.08
C CYS A 85 11.87 11.60 -23.44
N LEU A 86 12.11 10.68 -24.38
CA LEU A 86 11.14 9.65 -24.72
C LEU A 86 10.88 8.67 -23.58
N PHE A 87 11.93 8.30 -22.83
CA PHE A 87 11.78 7.44 -21.66
C PHE A 87 10.94 8.13 -20.58
N LEU A 88 11.20 9.40 -20.28
CA LEU A 88 10.41 10.19 -19.34
C LEU A 88 8.95 10.34 -19.79
N LEU A 89 8.69 10.54 -21.09
CA LEU A 89 7.33 10.59 -21.63
C LEU A 89 6.60 9.26 -21.43
N LEU A 90 7.27 8.13 -21.66
CA LEU A 90 6.69 6.80 -21.43
C LEU A 90 6.34 6.58 -19.95
N GLU A 91 7.20 7.02 -19.03
CA GLU A 91 6.93 6.93 -17.59
C GLU A 91 5.73 7.79 -17.18
N LEU A 92 5.67 9.03 -17.66
CA LEU A 92 4.52 9.91 -17.45
C LEU A 92 3.24 9.30 -18.03
N ASP A 93 3.35 8.66 -19.18
CA ASP A 93 2.21 8.05 -19.85
C ASP A 93 1.62 6.88 -19.05
N ILE A 94 2.52 6.02 -18.56
CA ILE A 94 2.20 4.94 -17.64
C ILE A 94 1.50 5.47 -16.38
N LEU A 95 2.03 6.53 -15.77
CA LEU A 95 1.44 7.15 -14.58
C LEU A 95 0.03 7.69 -14.88
N LEU A 96 -0.15 8.34 -16.03
CA LEU A 96 -1.45 8.85 -16.46
C LEU A 96 -2.47 7.71 -16.65
N LEU A 97 -2.08 6.60 -17.27
CA LEU A 97 -2.96 5.43 -17.41
C LEU A 97 -3.38 4.86 -16.05
N VAL A 98 -2.47 4.77 -15.08
CA VAL A 98 -2.78 4.33 -13.72
C VAL A 98 -3.75 5.30 -13.03
N LEU A 99 -3.57 6.60 -13.20
CA LEU A 99 -4.46 7.63 -12.67
C LEU A 99 -5.86 7.54 -13.30
N ILE A 100 -5.95 7.44 -14.63
CA ILE A 100 -7.22 7.26 -15.34
C ILE A 100 -7.92 5.99 -14.86
N ARG A 101 -7.18 4.89 -14.67
CA ARG A 101 -7.73 3.64 -14.11
C ARG A 101 -8.36 3.87 -12.75
N ASN A 102 -7.65 4.51 -11.83
CA ASN A 102 -8.15 4.78 -10.49
C ASN A 102 -9.37 5.71 -10.51
N CYS A 103 -9.35 6.77 -11.32
CA CYS A 103 -10.49 7.66 -11.49
C CYS A 103 -11.72 6.94 -12.05
N THR A 104 -11.53 6.09 -13.06
CA THR A 104 -12.62 5.32 -13.67
C THR A 104 -13.18 4.31 -12.68
N LYS A 105 -12.31 3.62 -11.94
CA LYS A 105 -12.71 2.69 -10.87
C LYS A 105 -13.55 3.41 -9.84
N ASN A 106 -13.09 4.56 -9.34
CA ASN A 106 -13.80 5.33 -8.34
C ASN A 106 -15.18 5.75 -8.82
N ARG A 107 -15.31 6.19 -10.08
CA ARG A 107 -16.61 6.52 -10.67
C ARG A 107 -17.52 5.30 -10.79
N ALA A 108 -16.99 4.15 -11.21
CA ALA A 108 -17.74 2.92 -11.36
C ALA A 108 -18.27 2.40 -10.01
N VAL A 109 -17.41 2.34 -8.99
CA VAL A 109 -17.79 1.90 -7.64
C VAL A 109 -18.72 2.89 -6.97
N LYS A 110 -18.53 4.21 -7.15
CA LYS A 110 -19.44 5.22 -6.60
C LYS A 110 -20.88 5.04 -7.08
N LYS A 111 -21.09 4.58 -8.34
CA LYS A 111 -22.43 4.24 -8.85
C LYS A 111 -23.06 3.02 -8.17
N GLN A 112 -22.27 2.16 -7.54
CA GLN A 112 -22.69 0.94 -6.83
C GLN A 112 -22.37 1.02 -5.33
N GLN A 113 -22.24 2.24 -4.79
CA GLN A 113 -21.80 2.46 -3.41
C GLN A 113 -22.79 1.89 -2.38
N LEU A 114 -24.10 1.96 -2.68
CA LEU A 114 -25.14 1.39 -1.81
C LEU A 114 -25.09 -0.14 -1.81
N SER A 115 -24.88 -0.76 -2.97
CA SER A 115 -24.68 -2.20 -3.08
C SER A 115 -23.47 -2.67 -2.26
N LEU A 116 -22.35 -1.92 -2.33
CA LEU A 116 -21.17 -2.20 -1.50
C LEU A 116 -21.47 -2.07 -0.01
N ALA A 117 -22.16 -1.02 0.42
CA ALA A 117 -22.55 -0.88 1.82
C ALA A 117 -23.50 -2.00 2.29
N HIS A 118 -24.42 -2.43 1.44
CA HIS A 118 -25.31 -3.56 1.74
C HIS A 118 -24.51 -4.86 1.95
N GLU A 119 -23.54 -5.16 1.07
CA GLU A 119 -22.66 -6.32 1.24
C GLU A 119 -21.81 -6.26 2.52
N VAL A 120 -21.32 -5.06 2.88
CA VAL A 120 -20.56 -4.85 4.13
C VAL A 120 -21.45 -5.10 5.35
N ILE A 121 -22.69 -4.61 5.34
CA ILE A 121 -23.64 -4.85 6.44
C ILE A 121 -23.99 -6.35 6.53
N ALA A 122 -24.25 -6.99 5.40
CA ALA A 122 -24.71 -8.38 5.35
C ALA A 122 -23.62 -9.37 5.77
N GLN A 123 -22.39 -9.20 5.29
CA GLN A 123 -21.30 -10.14 5.56
C GLN A 123 -20.52 -9.83 6.84
N ASN A 124 -20.69 -8.62 7.39
CA ASN A 124 -19.93 -8.08 8.52
C ASN A 124 -18.44 -8.46 8.46
N PRO A 125 -17.68 -7.87 7.51
CA PRO A 125 -16.32 -8.29 7.21
C PRO A 125 -15.31 -7.84 8.27
N GLY A 126 -15.59 -6.77 9.02
CA GLY A 126 -14.66 -6.18 9.98
C GLY A 126 -13.28 -5.92 9.37
N ILE A 127 -12.25 -6.51 9.99
CA ILE A 127 -10.85 -6.46 9.53
C ILE A 127 -10.48 -7.71 8.70
N ASP A 128 -11.34 -8.73 8.69
CA ASP A 128 -11.05 -10.02 8.07
C ASP A 128 -10.98 -9.93 6.54
N LEU A 129 -9.77 -10.07 6.00
CA LEU A 129 -9.51 -9.95 4.58
C LEU A 129 -10.16 -11.05 3.74
N GLU A 130 -10.45 -12.22 4.30
CA GLU A 130 -11.12 -13.30 3.56
C GLU A 130 -12.58 -12.96 3.30
N LYS A 131 -13.25 -12.35 4.29
CA LYS A 131 -14.60 -11.78 4.10
C LYS A 131 -14.56 -10.62 3.12
N TRP A 132 -13.55 -9.76 3.18
CA TRP A 132 -13.36 -8.71 2.17
C TRP A 132 -13.10 -9.28 0.77
N ASP A 133 -12.43 -10.43 0.63
CA ASP A 133 -12.27 -11.13 -0.66
C ASP A 133 -13.60 -11.64 -1.20
N SER A 134 -14.52 -12.06 -0.32
CA SER A 134 -15.91 -12.40 -0.69
C SER A 134 -16.66 -11.18 -1.23
N ILE A 135 -16.63 -10.06 -0.50
CA ILE A 135 -17.25 -8.80 -0.92
C ILE A 135 -16.64 -8.29 -2.24
N ALA A 136 -15.31 -8.35 -2.37
CA ALA A 136 -14.61 -7.96 -3.59
C ALA A 136 -15.09 -8.74 -4.81
N ARG A 137 -15.31 -10.06 -4.66
CA ARG A 137 -15.84 -10.92 -5.73
C ARG A 137 -17.27 -10.55 -6.09
N ALA A 138 -18.15 -10.37 -5.10
CA ALA A 138 -19.53 -9.95 -5.34
C ALA A 138 -19.60 -8.62 -6.09
N MET A 139 -18.80 -7.64 -5.66
CA MET A 139 -18.72 -6.33 -6.31
C MET A 139 -18.14 -6.39 -7.72
N ASN A 140 -17.11 -7.21 -7.96
CA ASN A 140 -16.55 -7.41 -9.29
C ASN A 140 -17.59 -7.97 -10.26
N ASP A 141 -18.40 -8.94 -9.83
CA ASP A 141 -19.46 -9.51 -10.63
C ASP A 141 -20.56 -8.49 -10.93
N LEU A 142 -20.97 -7.70 -9.93
CA LEU A 142 -21.95 -6.62 -10.11
C LEU A 142 -21.47 -5.56 -11.11
N LEU A 143 -20.23 -5.10 -10.97
CA LEU A 143 -19.65 -4.07 -11.86
C LEU A 143 -19.50 -4.57 -13.29
N TYR A 144 -19.13 -5.84 -13.47
CA TYR A 144 -19.01 -6.45 -14.79
C TYR A 144 -20.38 -6.63 -15.45
N ARG A 145 -21.36 -7.20 -14.75
CA ARG A 145 -22.73 -7.39 -15.27
C ARG A 145 -23.40 -6.05 -15.60
N GLY A 146 -23.19 -5.04 -14.76
CA GLY A 146 -23.66 -3.68 -14.99
C GLY A 146 -22.92 -2.90 -16.08
N ARG A 147 -21.91 -3.50 -16.75
CA ARG A 147 -21.04 -2.85 -17.74
C ARG A 147 -20.38 -1.56 -17.22
N LEU A 148 -20.20 -1.46 -15.90
CA LEU A 148 -19.52 -0.34 -15.24
C LEU A 148 -18.00 -0.58 -15.19
N TRP A 149 -17.58 -1.83 -15.29
CA TRP A 149 -16.19 -2.23 -15.44
C TRP A 149 -16.05 -3.27 -16.56
N HIS A 150 -15.01 -3.12 -17.37
CA HIS A 150 -14.73 -3.95 -18.53
C HIS A 150 -14.30 -5.40 -18.22
N THR A 151 -13.85 -5.71 -16.99
CA THR A 151 -13.42 -7.05 -16.55
C THR A 151 -14.15 -7.48 -15.27
N ARG A 152 -14.03 -8.74 -14.86
CA ARG A 152 -14.47 -9.22 -13.54
C ARG A 152 -13.41 -9.00 -12.44
N GLN A 153 -12.56 -8.02 -12.64
CA GLN A 153 -11.29 -7.85 -11.92
C GLN A 153 -11.11 -6.38 -11.50
N CYS A 154 -12.19 -5.70 -11.09
CA CYS A 154 -12.11 -4.30 -10.64
C CYS A 154 -11.34 -4.16 -9.32
N PHE A 155 -11.68 -4.99 -8.33
CA PHE A 155 -10.94 -5.20 -7.10
C PHE A 155 -9.99 -6.37 -7.27
N PHE A 156 -8.74 -6.14 -6.92
CA PHE A 156 -7.68 -7.15 -6.99
C PHE A 156 -7.86 -8.24 -5.92
N ASN A 157 -8.18 -7.81 -4.70
CA ASN A 157 -8.38 -8.65 -3.51
C ASN A 157 -9.17 -7.86 -2.46
N GLY A 158 -9.45 -8.52 -1.32
CA GLY A 158 -10.16 -7.98 -0.19
C GLY A 158 -9.47 -6.78 0.41
N ALA A 159 -8.14 -6.79 0.51
CA ALA A 159 -7.38 -5.62 0.98
C ALA A 159 -7.62 -4.37 0.12
N ASN A 160 -7.68 -4.54 -1.21
CA ASN A 160 -7.97 -3.45 -2.14
C ASN A 160 -9.44 -2.99 -2.08
N CYS A 161 -10.37 -3.90 -1.76
CA CYS A 161 -11.77 -3.56 -1.52
C CYS A 161 -11.96 -2.80 -0.20
N TYR A 162 -11.37 -3.31 0.87
CA TYR A 162 -11.31 -2.68 2.20
C TYR A 162 -10.75 -1.26 2.13
N GLU A 163 -9.59 -1.09 1.49
CA GLU A 163 -8.96 0.24 1.35
C GLU A 163 -9.86 1.21 0.57
N HIS A 164 -10.57 0.72 -0.45
CA HIS A 164 -11.51 1.52 -1.21
C HIS A 164 -12.73 1.93 -0.38
N PHE A 165 -13.35 0.99 0.35
CA PHE A 165 -14.42 1.28 1.31
C PHE A 165 -13.98 2.34 2.32
N ARG A 166 -12.81 2.15 2.94
CA ARG A 166 -12.27 3.07 3.93
C ARG A 166 -12.06 4.47 3.36
N SER A 167 -11.38 4.58 2.22
CA SER A 167 -10.99 5.89 1.64
C SER A 167 -12.14 6.64 0.97
N HIS A 168 -13.12 5.94 0.39
CA HIS A 168 -14.18 6.56 -0.42
C HIS A 168 -15.57 6.50 0.23
N MET A 169 -15.75 5.72 1.30
CA MET A 169 -17.01 5.65 2.04
C MET A 169 -16.83 6.08 3.49
N TYR A 170 -15.98 5.40 4.26
CA TYR A 170 -15.84 5.68 5.70
C TYR A 170 -15.22 7.07 5.99
N LEU A 171 -14.02 7.36 5.48
CA LEU A 171 -13.33 8.61 5.80
C LEU A 171 -14.10 9.87 5.35
N PRO A 172 -14.75 9.90 4.17
CA PRO A 172 -15.62 11.01 3.81
C PRO A 172 -16.77 11.21 4.79
N LEU A 173 -17.39 10.14 5.31
CA LEU A 173 -18.48 10.23 6.29
C LEU A 173 -18.00 10.92 7.57
N VAL A 174 -16.90 10.44 8.16
CA VAL A 174 -16.32 11.01 9.39
C VAL A 174 -15.91 12.47 9.21
N LYS A 175 -15.29 12.82 8.07
CA LYS A 175 -14.90 14.21 7.77
C LYS A 175 -16.08 15.16 7.67
N SER A 176 -17.23 14.65 7.26
CA SER A 176 -18.41 15.47 6.95
C SER A 176 -19.44 15.47 8.07
N GLU A 177 -19.26 14.75 9.20
CA GLU A 177 -20.17 14.85 10.37
C GLU A 177 -20.33 16.28 10.94
N GLY A 178 -19.54 17.26 10.47
CA GLY A 178 -19.73 18.69 10.73
C GLY A 178 -20.39 19.51 9.58
N GLY A 179 -21.07 18.87 8.62
CA GLY A 179 -21.69 19.50 7.45
C GLY A 179 -22.99 18.82 7.01
N ASP A 180 -24.04 19.63 7.00
CA ASP A 180 -25.47 19.36 6.83
C ASP A 180 -25.88 18.84 5.43
N ALA A 181 -25.40 17.64 5.05
CA ALA A 181 -25.83 16.96 3.84
C ALA A 181 -26.58 15.68 4.20
N GLU A 182 -27.86 15.65 3.83
CA GLU A 182 -28.77 14.50 3.82
C GLU A 182 -28.04 13.27 3.28
N ARG A 183 -27.71 12.35 4.18
CA ARG A 183 -26.86 11.20 3.88
C ARG A 183 -27.65 9.92 3.99
N ASP A 184 -27.36 9.02 3.06
CA ASP A 184 -28.06 7.74 2.99
C ASP A 184 -27.83 6.94 4.29
N PRO A 185 -28.91 6.56 5.01
CA PRO A 185 -28.82 5.85 6.29
C PRO A 185 -28.08 4.50 6.16
N LEU A 186 -28.08 3.91 4.97
CA LEU A 186 -27.40 2.65 4.69
C LEU A 186 -25.87 2.82 4.73
N LEU A 187 -25.33 3.97 4.32
CA LEU A 187 -23.90 4.26 4.41
C LEU A 187 -23.44 4.42 5.86
N HIS A 188 -24.23 5.11 6.69
CA HIS A 188 -23.97 5.21 8.13
C HIS A 188 -24.05 3.86 8.83
N SER A 189 -25.00 3.01 8.43
CA SER A 189 -25.14 1.67 8.98
C SER A 189 -23.89 0.82 8.69
N ALA A 190 -23.37 0.86 7.46
CA ALA A 190 -22.13 0.16 7.10
C ALA A 190 -20.91 0.69 7.88
N ALA A 191 -20.82 2.01 8.09
CA ALA A 191 -19.75 2.61 8.89
C ALA A 191 -19.80 2.15 10.37
N ARG A 192 -20.99 2.10 10.97
CA ARG A 192 -21.17 1.62 12.35
C ARG A 192 -20.81 0.14 12.51
N VAL A 193 -21.17 -0.69 11.53
CA VAL A 193 -20.80 -2.10 11.49
C VAL A 193 -19.28 -2.25 11.49
N TYR A 194 -18.59 -1.48 10.65
CA TYR A 194 -17.12 -1.43 10.63
C TYR A 194 -16.52 -1.01 11.98
N GLU A 195 -17.00 0.06 12.60
CA GLU A 195 -16.49 0.54 13.89
C GLU A 195 -16.71 -0.46 15.03
N LYS A 196 -17.88 -1.10 15.07
CA LYS A 196 -18.20 -2.15 16.05
C LYS A 196 -17.23 -3.32 15.93
N ASP A 197 -16.89 -3.71 14.71
CA ASP A 197 -15.93 -4.78 14.45
C ASP A 197 -14.50 -4.38 14.84
N LEU A 198 -14.11 -3.11 14.70
CA LEU A 198 -12.83 -2.62 15.24
C LEU A 198 -12.79 -2.75 16.77
N GLN A 199 -13.87 -2.40 17.47
CA GLN A 199 -13.96 -2.59 18.91
C GLN A 199 -13.87 -4.07 19.29
N ALA A 200 -14.60 -4.94 18.59
CA ALA A 200 -14.53 -6.38 18.83
C ALA A 200 -13.10 -6.93 18.62
N TYR A 201 -12.41 -6.46 17.58
CA TYR A 201 -11.01 -6.79 17.34
C TYR A 201 -10.10 -6.28 18.47
N TRP A 202 -10.30 -5.05 18.94
CA TRP A 202 -9.54 -4.47 20.05
C TRP A 202 -9.64 -5.31 21.32
N GLU A 203 -10.83 -5.83 21.65
CA GLU A 203 -11.00 -6.71 22.80
C GLU A 203 -10.38 -8.09 22.58
N ALA A 204 -10.55 -8.66 21.38
CA ALA A 204 -10.04 -9.99 21.04
C ALA A 204 -8.50 -10.05 20.88
N ALA A 205 -7.86 -8.95 20.48
CA ALA A 205 -6.41 -8.84 20.25
C ALA A 205 -5.58 -9.15 21.51
N SER A 206 -6.21 -9.10 22.69
CA SER A 206 -5.63 -9.57 23.96
C SER A 206 -5.12 -11.02 23.88
N ASN A 207 -5.83 -11.91 23.16
CA ASN A 207 -5.52 -13.34 23.07
C ASN A 207 -4.43 -13.66 22.03
N LEU A 208 -4.39 -12.93 20.91
CA LEU A 208 -3.40 -13.13 19.83
C LEU A 208 -1.96 -12.84 20.29
N ASN A 209 -1.85 -11.88 21.22
CA ASN A 209 -0.57 -11.41 21.73
C ASN A 209 0.07 -12.38 22.73
N THR A 210 -0.69 -13.23 23.45
CA THR A 210 -0.11 -14.20 24.40
C THR A 210 0.79 -15.21 23.67
N SER A 211 0.31 -15.76 22.55
CA SER A 211 1.09 -16.71 21.74
C SER A 211 2.32 -16.07 21.08
N THR A 212 2.27 -14.76 20.82
CA THR A 212 3.39 -14.04 20.20
C THR A 212 4.40 -13.55 21.24
N ALA A 213 3.96 -13.23 22.46
CA ALA A 213 4.80 -12.91 23.60
C ALA A 213 5.67 -14.10 24.00
N GLU A 214 5.09 -15.31 24.07
CA GLU A 214 5.84 -16.56 24.32
C GLU A 214 6.95 -16.77 23.26
N LYS A 215 6.69 -16.47 21.99
CA LYS A 215 7.70 -16.54 20.92
C LYS A 215 8.72 -15.40 20.95
N GLY A 216 8.40 -14.31 21.64
CA GLY A 216 9.21 -13.10 21.75
C GLY A 216 10.23 -13.17 22.88
N GLU A 217 9.99 -13.98 23.91
CA GLU A 217 10.83 -14.05 25.11
C GLU A 217 12.28 -14.45 24.80
N ASP A 218 12.46 -15.45 23.93
CA ASP A 218 13.77 -15.93 23.45
C ASP A 218 14.45 -15.01 22.42
N LEU A 219 13.77 -13.95 21.97
CA LEU A 219 14.29 -13.07 20.93
C LEU A 219 15.38 -12.14 21.47
N LYS A 220 16.59 -12.22 20.90
CA LYS A 220 17.61 -11.19 21.13
C LYS A 220 17.32 -9.94 20.31
N LEU A 221 17.29 -8.79 20.97
CA LEU A 221 17.13 -7.51 20.27
C LEU A 221 18.39 -7.19 19.44
N PRO A 222 18.27 -6.44 18.33
CA PRO A 222 19.43 -6.03 17.55
C PRO A 222 20.51 -5.32 18.40
N LYS A 223 20.13 -4.52 19.41
CA LYS A 223 21.10 -3.90 20.33
C LYS A 223 22.06 -4.91 21.01
N GLN A 224 21.65 -6.18 21.16
CA GLN A 224 22.43 -7.26 21.78
C GLN A 224 23.29 -8.05 20.78
N VAL A 225 23.00 -7.93 19.49
CA VAL A 225 23.67 -8.69 18.41
C VAL A 225 24.66 -7.80 17.65
N TYR A 226 24.29 -6.54 17.40
CA TYR A 226 25.14 -5.59 16.67
C TYR A 226 25.99 -4.78 17.63
N TRP A 227 27.23 -4.51 17.22
CA TRP A 227 28.16 -3.69 17.99
C TRP A 227 27.66 -2.25 18.17
N SER A 228 26.90 -1.71 17.21
CA SER A 228 26.28 -0.39 17.32
C SER A 228 25.04 -0.25 16.44
N LYS A 229 24.26 0.82 16.68
CA LYS A 229 23.14 1.18 15.82
C LYS A 229 23.58 1.51 14.38
N LEU A 230 24.80 2.04 14.22
CA LEU A 230 25.33 2.38 12.90
C LEU A 230 25.58 1.12 12.05
N THR A 231 26.13 0.05 12.64
CA THR A 231 26.37 -1.21 11.92
C THR A 231 25.06 -1.90 11.56
N PHE A 232 24.06 -1.80 12.44
CA PHE A 232 22.70 -2.26 12.15
C PHE A 232 22.06 -1.53 10.95
N ILE A 233 22.16 -0.19 10.92
CA ILE A 233 21.63 0.63 9.82
C ILE A 233 22.42 0.39 8.53
N ALA A 234 23.74 0.21 8.62
CA ALA A 234 24.57 -0.12 7.47
C ALA A 234 24.14 -1.45 6.81
N LYS A 235 23.85 -2.49 7.62
CA LYS A 235 23.29 -3.77 7.12
C LYS A 235 22.00 -3.54 6.32
N ARG A 236 21.12 -2.65 6.78
CA ARG A 236 19.86 -2.31 6.09
C ARG A 236 20.09 -1.57 4.78
N ALA A 237 20.96 -0.56 4.81
CA ALA A 237 21.29 0.24 3.63
C ALA A 237 21.98 -0.60 2.53
N LEU A 238 22.80 -1.57 2.91
CA LEU A 238 23.54 -2.47 2.01
C LEU A 238 22.70 -3.69 1.56
N SER A 239 21.44 -3.47 1.19
CA SER A 239 20.68 -4.50 0.49
C SER A 239 21.33 -4.85 -0.85
N TRP A 240 21.22 -6.11 -1.31
CA TRP A 240 21.86 -6.55 -2.57
C TRP A 240 21.51 -5.65 -3.76
N SER A 241 20.26 -5.20 -3.86
CA SER A 241 19.84 -4.24 -4.88
C SER A 241 20.59 -2.91 -4.78
N ASN A 242 20.77 -2.38 -3.57
CA ASN A 242 21.49 -1.12 -3.37
C ASN A 242 22.98 -1.28 -3.69
N VAL A 243 23.58 -2.43 -3.39
CA VAL A 243 24.97 -2.72 -3.77
C VAL A 243 25.12 -2.72 -5.29
N VAL A 244 24.20 -3.33 -6.04
CA VAL A 244 24.20 -3.29 -7.51
C VAL A 244 24.09 -1.85 -8.04
N TYR A 245 23.22 -1.02 -7.45
CA TYR A 245 23.13 0.40 -7.82
C TYR A 245 24.38 1.20 -7.43
N CYS A 246 24.99 0.95 -6.27
CA CYS A 246 26.26 1.55 -5.89
C CYS A 246 27.35 1.24 -6.93
N ILE A 247 27.44 -0.03 -7.36
CA ILE A 247 28.37 -0.47 -8.39
C ILE A 247 28.07 0.21 -9.73
N TYR A 248 26.80 0.28 -10.12
CA TYR A 248 26.37 1.01 -11.31
C TYR A 248 26.81 2.48 -11.26
N PHE A 249 26.45 3.21 -10.19
CA PHE A 249 26.86 4.61 -10.03
C PHE A 249 28.37 4.78 -9.95
N PHE A 250 29.09 3.83 -9.38
CA PHE A 250 30.54 3.82 -9.37
C PHE A 250 31.13 3.74 -10.78
N PHE A 251 30.61 2.85 -11.63
CA PHE A 251 31.07 2.74 -13.02
C PHE A 251 30.68 3.94 -13.88
N TYR A 252 29.52 4.56 -13.63
CA TYR A 252 29.01 5.67 -14.45
C TYR A 252 29.49 7.06 -14.02
N LEU A 253 29.54 7.33 -12.72
CA LEU A 253 29.86 8.63 -12.14
C LEU A 253 31.18 8.61 -11.34
N GLY A 254 31.92 7.50 -11.40
CA GLY A 254 33.15 7.30 -10.66
C GLY A 254 32.94 7.10 -9.15
N VAL A 255 34.04 7.11 -8.42
CA VAL A 255 34.07 6.90 -6.95
C VAL A 255 33.12 7.85 -6.22
N ALA A 256 33.10 9.13 -6.62
CA ALA A 256 32.26 10.16 -6.01
C ALA A 256 30.77 9.83 -6.14
N GLY A 257 30.32 9.34 -7.31
CA GLY A 257 28.93 8.94 -7.51
C GLY A 257 28.53 7.71 -6.69
N GLY A 258 29.40 6.69 -6.65
CA GLY A 258 29.19 5.52 -5.81
C GLY A 258 29.07 5.86 -4.32
N LEU A 259 30.00 6.69 -3.80
CA LEU A 259 29.97 7.14 -2.40
C LEU A 259 28.76 8.00 -2.09
N SER A 260 28.38 8.91 -3.00
CA SER A 260 27.19 9.77 -2.83
C SER A 260 25.91 8.95 -2.76
N TYR A 261 25.76 7.94 -3.63
CA TYR A 261 24.60 7.04 -3.60
C TYR A 261 24.58 6.16 -2.35
N ALA A 262 25.73 5.65 -1.91
CA ALA A 262 25.83 4.87 -0.67
C ALA A 262 25.46 5.72 0.56
N ALA A 263 25.95 6.96 0.64
CA ALA A 263 25.59 7.92 1.68
C ALA A 263 24.09 8.24 1.65
N PHE A 264 23.51 8.43 0.47
CA PHE A 264 22.07 8.62 0.31
C PHE A 264 21.27 7.42 0.81
N CYS A 265 21.65 6.19 0.45
CA CYS A 265 21.00 4.98 0.95
C CYS A 265 21.10 4.86 2.48
N TYR A 266 22.25 5.23 3.05
CA TYR A 266 22.45 5.24 4.49
C TYR A 266 21.51 6.25 5.18
N LEU A 267 21.41 7.46 4.67
CA LEU A 267 20.50 8.49 5.18
C LEU A 267 19.03 8.05 5.08
N LEU A 268 18.64 7.43 3.97
CA LEU A 268 17.30 6.86 3.81
C LEU A 268 17.02 5.75 4.83
N ALA A 269 17.98 4.86 5.07
CA ALA A 269 17.82 3.80 6.07
C ALA A 269 17.76 4.36 7.51
N TYR A 270 18.52 5.42 7.80
CA TYR A 270 18.57 6.07 9.10
C TYR A 270 17.29 6.83 9.44
N TYR A 271 16.80 7.66 8.50
CA TYR A 271 15.66 8.55 8.73
C TYR A 271 14.33 8.01 8.20
N GLY A 272 14.36 7.19 7.14
CA GLY A 272 13.18 6.89 6.32
C GLY A 272 12.57 5.52 6.59
N ASP A 273 13.37 4.47 6.73
CA ASP A 273 12.85 3.08 6.69
C ASP A 273 11.75 2.81 7.72
N ILE A 274 11.97 3.24 8.96
CA ILE A 274 11.00 3.03 10.04
C ILE A 274 9.76 3.92 9.80
N PRO A 275 9.83 5.26 9.73
CA PRO A 275 8.64 6.10 9.48
C PRO A 275 7.86 5.74 8.21
N VAL A 276 8.54 5.41 7.11
CA VAL A 276 7.92 5.03 5.83
C VAL A 276 7.20 3.69 5.95
N THR A 277 7.80 2.69 6.61
CA THR A 277 7.13 1.41 6.85
C THR A 277 5.93 1.58 7.77
N MET A 278 6.03 2.49 8.74
CA MET A 278 4.95 2.81 9.65
C MET A 278 3.79 3.50 8.95
N ALA A 279 4.04 4.42 8.04
CA ALA A 279 3.00 5.03 7.19
C ALA A 279 2.21 3.97 6.41
N LYS A 280 2.82 2.82 6.09
CA LYS A 280 2.19 1.70 5.38
C LYS A 280 1.45 0.72 6.28
N LEU A 281 1.59 0.81 7.61
CA LEU A 281 0.85 -0.09 8.52
C LEU A 281 -0.65 0.13 8.41
N ARG A 282 -1.37 -0.99 8.30
CA ARG A 282 -2.83 -1.05 8.26
C ARG A 282 -3.42 -0.78 9.64
N VAL A 283 -4.74 -0.56 9.65
CA VAL A 283 -5.55 -0.34 10.87
C VAL A 283 -5.33 -1.47 11.88
N GLU A 284 -5.42 -2.72 11.45
CA GLU A 284 -5.16 -3.92 12.25
C GLU A 284 -3.81 -3.88 12.98
N GLN A 285 -2.74 -3.63 12.23
CA GLN A 285 -1.37 -3.68 12.74
C GLN A 285 -1.12 -2.57 13.76
N ARG A 286 -1.74 -1.41 13.55
CA ARG A 286 -1.69 -0.28 14.50
C ARG A 286 -2.49 -0.61 15.77
N LEU A 287 -3.67 -1.21 15.64
CA LEU A 287 -4.46 -1.66 16.79
C LEU A 287 -3.70 -2.71 17.60
N THR A 288 -3.16 -3.75 16.95
CA THR A 288 -2.36 -4.78 17.63
C THR A 288 -1.18 -4.15 18.35
N PHE A 289 -0.45 -3.25 17.71
CA PHE A 289 0.68 -2.56 18.33
C PHE A 289 0.26 -1.76 19.58
N MET A 290 -0.77 -0.92 19.48
CA MET A 290 -1.26 -0.14 20.63
C MET A 290 -1.81 -1.03 21.75
N LYS A 291 -2.50 -2.13 21.43
CA LYS A 291 -3.03 -3.08 22.43
C LYS A 291 -1.90 -3.81 23.14
N THR A 292 -0.84 -4.20 22.43
CA THR A 292 0.33 -4.85 23.03
C THR A 292 1.01 -3.94 24.04
N VAL A 293 1.23 -2.67 23.67
CA VAL A 293 1.80 -1.65 24.57
C VAL A 293 0.90 -1.48 25.80
N MET A 294 -0.40 -1.31 25.59
CA MET A 294 -1.35 -1.11 26.68
C MET A 294 -1.40 -2.29 27.65
N ARG A 295 -1.29 -3.53 27.17
CA ARG A 295 -1.35 -4.72 28.03
C ARG A 295 -0.13 -4.88 28.93
N GLN A 296 1.06 -4.56 28.41
CA GLN A 296 2.30 -4.72 29.17
C GLN A 296 2.56 -3.53 30.11
N GLU A 297 1.76 -2.46 29.99
CA GLU A 297 1.82 -1.26 30.83
C GLU A 297 3.25 -0.80 31.13
N PRO A 298 4.12 -0.66 30.11
CA PRO A 298 5.55 -0.50 30.35
C PRO A 298 5.91 0.84 31.03
N GLN A 299 4.96 1.78 31.12
CA GLN A 299 5.18 3.15 31.63
C GLN A 299 6.48 3.75 31.05
N ASP A 300 7.40 4.21 31.89
CA ASP A 300 8.75 4.64 31.50
C ASP A 300 9.83 3.56 31.77
N ASP A 301 9.43 2.32 32.07
CA ASP A 301 10.35 1.22 32.37
C ASP A 301 10.98 0.62 31.11
N THR A 302 12.30 0.79 31.00
CA THR A 302 13.12 0.21 29.93
C THR A 302 13.05 -1.31 29.79
N GLN A 303 12.86 -2.07 30.88
CA GLN A 303 12.78 -3.54 30.80
C GLN A 303 11.46 -4.01 30.19
N GLU A 304 10.35 -3.40 30.59
CA GLU A 304 9.04 -3.69 30.03
C GLU A 304 8.97 -3.26 28.55
N TRP A 305 9.54 -2.11 28.19
CA TRP A 305 9.64 -1.71 26.78
C TRP A 305 10.51 -2.67 25.95
N GLU A 306 11.52 -3.31 26.54
CA GLU A 306 12.27 -4.37 25.85
C GLU A 306 11.38 -5.58 25.53
N SER A 307 10.53 -6.01 26.47
CA SER A 307 9.55 -7.08 26.26
C SER A 307 8.54 -6.74 25.14
N VAL A 308 8.00 -5.52 25.15
CA VAL A 308 7.12 -5.00 24.09
C VAL A 308 7.83 -5.07 22.74
N THR A 309 9.08 -4.61 22.70
CA THR A 309 9.87 -4.53 21.47
C THR A 309 10.10 -5.91 20.87
N LYS A 310 10.46 -6.90 21.68
CA LYS A 310 10.63 -8.29 21.24
C LYS A 310 9.34 -8.86 20.68
N THR A 311 8.22 -8.66 21.39
CA THR A 311 6.90 -9.12 20.99
C THR A 311 6.48 -8.54 19.63
N ILE A 312 6.67 -7.23 19.43
CA ILE A 312 6.29 -6.55 18.19
C ILE A 312 7.23 -6.87 17.03
N ASN A 313 8.53 -7.01 17.29
CA ASN A 313 9.48 -7.49 16.29
C ASN A 313 9.12 -8.90 15.79
N GLY A 314 8.71 -9.79 16.71
CA GLY A 314 8.18 -11.11 16.38
C GLY A 314 6.92 -11.01 15.52
N TYR A 315 5.92 -10.25 15.98
CA TYR A 315 4.65 -10.04 15.27
C TYR A 315 4.85 -9.51 13.84
N PHE A 316 5.66 -8.46 13.66
CA PHE A 316 5.88 -7.87 12.32
C PHE A 316 6.64 -8.80 11.37
N SER A 317 7.53 -9.65 11.90
CA SER A 317 8.20 -10.69 11.11
C SER A 317 7.21 -11.77 10.69
N ASP A 318 6.36 -12.25 11.60
CA ASP A 318 5.37 -13.30 11.32
C ASP A 318 4.33 -12.82 10.30
N GLN A 319 3.94 -11.55 10.37
CA GLN A 319 3.07 -10.87 9.40
C GLN A 319 3.78 -10.52 8.08
N LYS A 320 5.06 -10.85 7.91
CA LYS A 320 5.89 -10.53 6.72
C LYS A 320 5.92 -9.04 6.38
N LEU A 321 5.71 -8.17 7.38
CA LEU A 321 5.83 -6.72 7.25
C LEU A 321 7.29 -6.30 7.25
N TRP A 322 8.13 -7.12 7.90
CA TRP A 322 9.57 -6.96 7.92
C TRP A 322 10.26 -8.27 7.54
N ARG A 323 11.45 -8.17 6.96
CA ARG A 323 12.19 -9.33 6.43
C ARG A 323 12.72 -10.26 7.53
N ASN A 324 12.84 -9.77 8.75
CA ASN A 324 13.39 -10.49 9.89
C ASN A 324 12.76 -9.98 11.20
N ARG A 325 13.15 -10.56 12.32
CA ARG A 325 12.70 -10.15 13.66
C ARG A 325 13.49 -8.95 14.23
N GLU A 326 14.00 -8.09 13.35
CA GLU A 326 14.84 -6.94 13.70
C GLU A 326 14.19 -5.63 13.21
N PHE A 327 12.90 -5.40 13.52
CA PHE A 327 12.20 -4.19 13.07
C PHE A 327 12.64 -2.95 13.89
N PHE A 328 12.58 -3.03 15.21
CA PHE A 328 13.16 -2.05 16.12
C PHE A 328 14.55 -2.50 16.56
N PHE A 329 15.48 -1.54 16.70
CA PHE A 329 16.83 -1.81 17.18
C PHE A 329 16.86 -2.05 18.69
N ASP A 330 16.13 -1.20 19.43
CA ASP A 330 16.04 -1.17 20.88
C ASP A 330 14.64 -0.75 21.36
N GLU A 331 14.45 -0.79 22.67
CA GLU A 331 13.25 -0.38 23.39
C GLU A 331 12.89 1.10 23.17
N LYS A 332 13.90 1.95 22.98
CA LYS A 332 13.71 3.40 22.76
C LYS A 332 13.10 3.69 21.40
N ASP A 333 13.49 2.93 20.37
CA ASP A 333 12.89 3.03 19.03
C ASP A 333 11.43 2.61 19.04
N CYS A 334 11.10 1.55 19.77
CA CYS A 334 9.72 1.08 19.96
C CYS A 334 8.87 2.12 20.70
N HIS A 335 9.37 2.63 21.83
CA HIS A 335 8.67 3.65 22.61
C HIS A 335 8.43 4.94 21.79
N ARG A 336 9.48 5.48 21.16
CA ARG A 336 9.37 6.65 20.27
C ARG A 336 8.35 6.43 19.17
N MET A 337 8.25 5.21 18.66
CA MET A 337 7.29 4.88 17.62
C MET A 337 5.86 4.88 18.13
N PHE A 338 5.59 4.26 19.27
CA PHE A 338 4.29 4.32 19.93
C PHE A 338 3.84 5.77 20.13
N ASP A 339 4.76 6.59 20.61
CA ASP A 339 4.53 8.00 20.84
C ASP A 339 4.21 8.77 19.54
N MET A 340 4.98 8.53 18.48
CA MET A 340 4.74 9.14 17.16
C MET A 340 3.36 8.75 16.60
N ILE A 341 2.98 7.47 16.68
CA ILE A 341 1.70 7.00 16.16
C ILE A 341 0.55 7.64 16.93
N THR A 342 0.56 7.51 18.26
CA THR A 342 -0.55 8.00 19.08
C THR A 342 -0.68 9.52 18.96
N ARG A 343 0.43 10.27 18.97
CA ARG A 343 0.42 11.72 18.70
C ARG A 343 -0.09 12.04 17.30
N SER A 344 0.28 11.29 16.26
CA SER A 344 -0.21 11.54 14.90
C SER A 344 -1.73 11.31 14.76
N ILE A 345 -2.27 10.33 15.50
CA ILE A 345 -3.71 10.03 15.53
C ILE A 345 -4.45 11.09 16.34
N LEU A 346 -3.89 11.52 17.48
CA LEU A 346 -4.50 12.48 18.40
C LEU A 346 -4.20 13.95 18.07
N SER A 347 -3.31 14.21 17.11
CA SER A 347 -2.98 15.55 16.60
C SER A 347 -4.17 16.10 15.82
N VAL A 348 -5.22 16.48 16.55
CA VAL A 348 -6.35 17.25 16.06
C VAL A 348 -5.92 18.71 16.11
N LYS A 349 -5.12 19.17 15.13
CA LYS A 349 -5.08 20.62 14.90
C LYS A 349 -6.51 21.07 14.63
N LYS A 350 -6.96 22.16 15.28
CA LYS A 350 -8.32 22.78 15.24
C LYS A 350 -8.91 23.04 13.83
N SER A 351 -8.19 22.72 12.75
CA SER A 351 -8.71 22.63 11.40
C SER A 351 -9.19 21.19 11.12
N LYS A 352 -10.50 20.98 11.26
CA LYS A 352 -11.31 19.83 10.84
C LYS A 352 -10.53 18.65 10.20
N SER A 353 -10.34 17.57 10.97
CA SER A 353 -10.18 16.18 10.50
C SER A 353 -9.14 15.92 9.38
N ASN A 354 -7.85 16.13 9.65
CA ASN A 354 -6.76 15.70 8.77
C ASN A 354 -5.99 14.45 9.25
N THR A 355 -6.47 13.75 10.29
CA THR A 355 -5.83 12.50 10.70
C THR A 355 -6.09 11.43 9.64
N ILE A 356 -5.07 10.64 9.30
CA ILE A 356 -5.19 9.56 8.30
C ILE A 356 -6.03 8.40 8.86
N PHE A 357 -6.13 8.29 10.18
CA PHE A 357 -6.79 7.19 10.93
C PHE A 357 -7.72 7.72 12.04
N PRO A 358 -8.82 8.42 11.70
CA PRO A 358 -9.75 8.93 12.70
C PRO A 358 -10.45 7.83 13.51
N GLU A 359 -10.67 6.65 12.92
CA GLU A 359 -11.26 5.50 13.63
C GLU A 359 -10.38 5.00 14.80
N LEU A 360 -9.09 5.34 14.79
CA LEU A 360 -8.15 4.89 15.81
C LEU A 360 -8.07 5.81 17.03
N ILE A 361 -8.75 6.97 16.99
CA ILE A 361 -8.74 7.96 18.08
C ILE A 361 -9.12 7.36 19.44
N PRO A 362 -10.23 6.60 19.61
CA PRO A 362 -10.60 6.06 20.92
C PRO A 362 -9.50 5.15 21.49
N PHE A 363 -8.96 4.24 20.67
CA PHE A 363 -7.90 3.30 21.07
C PHE A 363 -6.57 3.99 21.37
N ALA A 364 -6.21 5.02 20.60
CA ALA A 364 -5.02 5.82 20.84
C ALA A 364 -5.13 6.62 22.16
N ARG A 365 -6.34 7.07 22.52
CA ARG A 365 -6.58 7.74 23.80
C ARG A 365 -6.47 6.75 24.96
N GLU A 366 -7.16 5.60 24.85
CA GLU A 366 -7.16 4.54 25.86
C GLU A 366 -5.74 4.03 26.16
N SER A 367 -4.98 3.69 25.10
CA SER A 367 -3.61 3.20 25.26
C SER A 367 -2.67 4.22 25.91
N ARG A 368 -2.80 5.52 25.62
CA ARG A 368 -1.99 6.56 26.28
C ARG A 368 -2.38 6.77 27.75
N THR A 369 -3.67 6.71 28.07
CA THR A 369 -4.13 6.89 29.45
C THR A 369 -3.60 5.80 30.38
N VAL A 370 -3.55 4.55 29.90
CA VAL A 370 -3.02 3.42 30.67
C VAL A 370 -1.51 3.54 30.88
N CYS A 371 -0.76 4.00 29.87
CA CYS A 371 0.70 4.17 29.97
C CYS A 371 1.15 5.40 30.77
N GLY A 372 0.24 6.16 31.39
CA GLY A 372 0.60 7.35 32.18
C GLY A 372 1.11 8.53 31.34
N CYS A 373 1.04 8.45 30.01
CA CYS A 373 1.39 9.55 29.12
C CYS A 373 0.30 10.61 29.19
N SER A 374 0.46 11.64 30.04
CA SER A 374 -0.56 12.66 30.27
C SER A 374 -1.13 13.23 28.96
N VAL A 375 -2.46 13.32 28.90
CA VAL A 375 -3.23 13.94 27.80
C VAL A 375 -3.16 15.48 27.89
N GLU A 376 -2.53 16.00 28.94
CA GLU A 376 -2.42 17.41 29.29
C GLU A 376 -1.31 18.09 28.48
N GLN A 377 -1.56 18.29 27.19
CA GLN A 377 -1.01 19.39 26.40
C GLN A 377 -1.78 19.53 25.07
N GLN A 378 -3.11 19.64 25.16
CA GLN A 378 -3.95 20.12 24.06
C GLN A 378 -5.05 21.04 24.60
N VAL A 379 -4.69 22.30 24.83
CA VAL A 379 -5.62 23.45 24.84
C VAL A 379 -5.32 24.30 23.60
#